data_AF-A0A6J7IUQ9-F1
#
_entry.id   AF-A0A6J7IUQ9-F1
#
_cell.length_a   1.000
_cell.length_b   1.000
_cell.length_c   1.000
_cell.angle_alpha   90.00
_cell.angle_beta   90.00
_cell.angle_gamma   90.00
#
_symmetry.space_group_name_H-M   'P 1'
#
loop_
_entity.id
_entity.type
_entity.pdbx_description
1 polymer ?
#
loop_
_entity_poly.entity_id
_entity_poly.type
_entity_poly.pdbx_seq_one_letter_code
_entity_poly.pdbx_strand_id
1 'polypeptide(L)'
;MAVVESSELERRFESERIHASPRVLLLAAIGLAVYGVGRLISLQAGNVVASIGMFVILIALVLHFDHLSFRIGRSAVVLVILAAIAEGAGALLRIVGEVDSRELWLHGSAYILGGVAAGAVAVHKERQMKAMLDDYAAGAPWQTRVTVHASFLALITVACGMVLYGIGLIGLTTDGIRAALILMTIGALLVAIGVISHIEHLVPRLGVVVVGAVILAVLVFAANPLRDLFSSTADLNDHPWWELCLGISALLGSLACIIALQKKRSSDLA
;
A
#
# COMPACT_ATOMS: atom_id res chain seq x y z
N MET A 1 -22.97 -29.99 21.46
CA MET A 1 -23.47 -28.94 20.54
C MET A 1 -23.03 -27.53 20.95
N ALA A 2 -23.04 -27.15 22.23
CA ALA A 2 -22.58 -25.82 22.69
C ALA A 2 -21.06 -25.51 22.48
N VAL A 3 -20.19 -26.53 22.41
CA VAL A 3 -18.74 -26.33 22.21
C VAL A 3 -18.42 -25.80 20.80
N VAL A 4 -19.23 -26.16 19.80
CA VAL A 4 -19.02 -25.74 18.40
C VAL A 4 -19.33 -24.25 18.22
N GLU A 5 -20.43 -23.76 18.80
CA GLU A 5 -20.79 -22.33 18.76
C GLU A 5 -19.76 -21.43 19.47
N SER A 6 -19.22 -21.86 20.61
CA SER A 6 -18.16 -21.08 21.29
C SER A 6 -16.89 -20.95 20.43
N SER A 7 -16.54 -22.01 19.69
CA SER A 7 -15.38 -22.02 18.80
C SER A 7 -15.59 -21.20 17.53
N GLU A 8 -16.82 -21.09 17.02
CA GLU A 8 -17.14 -20.24 15.87
C GLU A 8 -17.19 -18.76 16.25
N LEU A 9 -17.71 -18.44 17.44
CA LEU A 9 -17.69 -17.08 17.98
C LEU A 9 -16.26 -16.62 18.26
N GLU A 10 -15.42 -17.43 18.92
CA GLU A 10 -13.99 -17.10 19.12
C GLU A 10 -13.24 -16.94 17.79
N ARG A 11 -13.50 -17.80 16.79
CA ARG A 11 -12.91 -17.65 15.44
C ARG A 11 -13.35 -16.37 14.74
N ARG A 12 -14.62 -15.94 14.90
CA ARG A 12 -15.09 -14.66 14.38
C ARG A 12 -14.38 -13.50 15.06
N PHE A 13 -14.27 -13.51 16.39
CA PHE A 13 -13.59 -12.47 17.16
C PHE A 13 -12.09 -12.37 16.89
N GLU A 14 -11.37 -13.49 16.70
CA GLU A 14 -9.96 -13.47 16.30
C GLU A 14 -9.76 -12.92 14.87
N SER A 15 -10.71 -13.19 13.96
CA SER A 15 -10.64 -12.72 12.57
C SER A 15 -10.88 -11.21 12.41
N GLU A 16 -11.51 -10.57 13.39
CA GLU A 16 -11.90 -9.16 13.37
C GLU A 16 -10.87 -8.21 14.00
N ARG A 17 -9.86 -8.73 14.70
CA ARG A 17 -8.88 -7.89 15.42
C ARG A 17 -7.87 -7.23 14.48
N ILE A 18 -7.64 -5.94 14.69
CA ILE A 18 -6.54 -5.21 14.05
C ILE A 18 -5.24 -5.53 14.78
N HIS A 19 -4.36 -6.30 14.15
CA HIS A 19 -3.13 -6.79 14.79
C HIS A 19 -1.96 -5.79 14.80
N ALA A 20 -2.11 -4.60 14.21
CA ALA A 20 -1.05 -3.58 14.21
C ALA A 20 -0.97 -2.84 15.56
N SER A 21 0.23 -2.52 16.03
CA SER A 21 0.41 -1.74 17.27
C SER A 21 -0.23 -0.35 17.14
N PRO A 22 -0.99 0.15 18.14
CA PRO A 22 -1.59 1.49 18.11
C PRO A 22 -0.57 2.61 17.82
N ARG A 23 0.65 2.46 18.34
CA ARG A 23 1.74 3.44 18.15
C ARG A 23 2.24 3.45 16.70
N VAL A 24 2.35 2.27 16.09
CA VAL A 24 2.76 2.12 14.68
C VAL A 24 1.67 2.67 13.77
N LEU A 25 0.39 2.38 14.04
CA LEU A 25 -0.72 2.94 13.27
C LEU A 25 -0.78 4.46 13.35
N LEU A 26 -0.56 5.03 14.55
CA LEU A 26 -0.48 6.48 14.73
C LEU A 26 0.70 7.08 13.97
N LEU A 27 1.88 6.45 14.03
CA LEU A 27 3.07 6.93 13.33
C LEU A 27 2.89 6.87 11.82
N ALA A 28 2.31 5.79 11.29
CA ALA A 28 1.95 5.67 9.88
C ALA A 28 0.93 6.74 9.46
N ALA A 29 -0.10 7.00 10.29
CA ALA A 29 -1.06 8.06 10.04
C ALA A 29 -0.40 9.44 9.95
N ILE A 30 0.47 9.77 10.91
CA ILE A 30 1.21 11.04 10.93
C ILE A 30 2.12 11.15 9.70
N GLY A 31 2.88 10.10 9.40
CA GLY A 31 3.78 10.09 8.23
C GLY A 31 3.04 10.28 6.92
N LEU A 32 1.90 9.59 6.73
CA LEU A 32 1.03 9.76 5.56
C LEU A 32 0.41 11.16 5.48
N ALA A 33 0.01 11.74 6.62
CA ALA A 33 -0.53 13.10 6.65
C ALA A 33 0.53 14.13 6.26
N VAL A 34 1.71 14.05 6.86
CA VAL A 34 2.84 14.94 6.57
C VAL A 34 3.28 14.77 5.11
N TYR A 35 3.36 13.52 4.62
CA TYR A 35 3.65 13.24 3.22
C TYR A 35 2.62 13.89 2.29
N GLY A 36 1.34 13.66 2.56
CA GLY A 36 0.24 14.19 1.75
C GLY A 36 0.21 15.71 1.72
N VAL A 37 0.32 16.37 2.88
CA VAL A 37 0.41 17.83 2.96
C VAL A 37 1.61 18.36 2.19
N GLY A 38 2.78 17.72 2.33
CA GLY A 38 3.98 18.12 1.59
C GLY A 38 3.78 18.09 0.07
N ARG A 39 3.12 17.05 -0.44
CA ARG A 39 2.77 16.92 -1.87
C ARG A 39 1.77 17.99 -2.33
N LEU A 40 0.86 18.44 -1.47
CA LEU A 40 -0.09 19.51 -1.84
C LEU A 40 0.53 20.92 -1.86
N ILE A 41 1.71 21.11 -1.27
CA ILE A 41 2.41 22.39 -1.25
C ILE A 41 3.34 22.45 -2.46
N SER A 42 2.96 23.21 -3.49
CA SER A 42 3.72 23.37 -4.74
C SER A 42 4.95 24.30 -4.59
N LEU A 43 5.84 23.99 -3.65
CA LEU A 43 7.08 24.73 -3.36
C LEU A 43 8.18 23.77 -2.89
N GLN A 44 9.45 24.20 -2.93
CA GLN A 44 10.58 23.41 -2.40
C GLN A 44 10.37 22.99 -0.93
N ALA A 45 9.70 23.83 -0.14
CA ALA A 45 9.30 23.50 1.23
C ALA A 45 8.34 22.29 1.29
N GLY A 46 7.46 22.12 0.30
CA GLY A 46 6.59 20.95 0.18
C GLY A 46 7.36 19.65 -0.01
N ASN A 47 8.41 19.65 -0.83
CA ASN A 47 9.29 18.48 -1.02
C ASN A 47 10.02 18.08 0.28
N VAL A 48 10.45 19.06 1.08
CA VAL A 48 11.04 18.81 2.41
C VAL A 48 10.03 18.15 3.34
N VAL A 49 8.82 18.72 3.42
CA VAL A 49 7.73 18.19 4.24
C VAL A 49 7.35 16.78 3.79
N ALA A 50 7.23 16.53 2.49
CA ALA A 50 6.94 15.22 1.93
C ALA A 50 8.02 14.19 2.33
N SER A 51 9.29 14.56 2.20
CA SER A 51 10.41 13.70 2.58
C SER A 51 10.38 13.33 4.06
N ILE A 52 10.10 14.28 4.96
CA ILE A 52 9.91 14.01 6.39
C ILE A 52 8.78 13.01 6.61
N GLY A 53 7.65 13.17 5.92
CA GLY A 53 6.54 12.22 5.97
C GLY A 53 6.96 10.80 5.60
N MET A 54 7.73 10.63 4.53
CA MET A 54 8.27 9.34 4.10
C MET A 54 9.21 8.71 5.14
N PHE A 55 10.07 9.50 5.78
CA PHE A 55 10.93 9.00 6.86
C PHE A 55 10.11 8.51 8.06
N VAL A 56 9.04 9.22 8.42
CA VAL A 56 8.14 8.78 9.50
C VAL A 56 7.44 7.46 9.16
N ILE A 57 6.98 7.30 7.91
CA ILE A 57 6.43 6.02 7.41
C ILE A 57 7.47 4.91 7.50
N LEU A 58 8.71 5.18 7.08
CA LEU A 58 9.81 4.21 7.14
C LEU A 58 10.11 3.77 8.57
N ILE A 59 10.15 4.70 9.53
CA ILE A 59 10.33 4.38 10.96
C ILE A 59 9.17 3.49 11.44
N ALA A 60 7.92 3.78 11.06
CA ALA A 60 6.78 2.95 11.42
C ALA A 60 6.92 1.51 10.90
N LEU A 61 7.38 1.34 9.65
CA LEU A 61 7.63 0.02 9.06
C LEU A 61 8.74 -0.73 9.79
N VAL A 62 9.86 -0.06 10.09
CA VAL A 62 11.01 -0.66 10.80
C VAL A 62 10.63 -1.07 12.22
N LEU A 63 9.92 -0.21 12.97
CA LEU A 63 9.44 -0.54 14.31
C LEU A 63 8.44 -1.70 14.33
N HIS A 64 7.80 -2.00 13.19
CA HIS A 64 6.86 -3.09 13.06
C HIS A 64 7.42 -4.30 12.29
N PHE A 65 8.74 -4.33 12.06
CA PHE A 65 9.39 -5.31 11.19
C PHE A 65 9.10 -6.76 11.58
N ASP A 66 9.30 -7.13 12.85
CA ASP A 66 9.15 -8.52 13.30
C ASP A 66 7.70 -8.99 13.18
N HIS A 67 6.76 -8.14 13.60
CA HIS A 67 5.34 -8.44 13.52
C HIS A 67 4.86 -8.56 12.07
N LEU A 68 5.28 -7.64 11.18
CA LEU A 68 4.97 -7.74 9.75
C LEU A 68 5.63 -8.98 9.13
N SER A 69 6.87 -9.29 9.51
CA SER A 69 7.61 -10.42 8.95
C SER A 69 6.95 -11.75 9.25
N PHE A 70 6.36 -11.88 10.44
CA PHE A 70 5.54 -13.04 10.81
C PHE A 70 4.24 -13.10 9.99
N ARG A 71 3.60 -11.96 9.73
CA ARG A 71 2.26 -11.90 9.12
C ARG A 71 2.25 -12.00 7.60
N ILE A 72 3.22 -11.39 6.92
CA ILE A 72 3.24 -11.28 5.45
C ILE A 72 4.53 -11.80 4.83
N GLY A 73 5.45 -12.34 5.66
CA GLY A 73 6.73 -12.87 5.24
C GLY A 73 7.84 -11.81 5.24
N ARG A 74 9.00 -12.17 5.79
CA ARG A 74 10.17 -11.27 5.93
C ARG A 74 10.61 -10.65 4.59
N SER A 75 10.61 -11.43 3.51
CA SER A 75 11.00 -10.92 2.18
C SER A 75 10.10 -9.79 1.70
N ALA A 76 8.77 -9.90 1.91
CA ALA A 76 7.84 -8.85 1.54
C ALA A 76 8.10 -7.57 2.36
N VAL A 77 8.35 -7.70 3.67
CA VAL A 77 8.64 -6.55 4.53
C VAL A 77 9.92 -5.83 4.09
N VAL A 78 10.99 -6.57 3.80
CA VAL A 78 12.24 -5.98 3.29
C VAL A 78 11.99 -5.22 1.99
N LEU A 79 11.22 -5.79 1.06
CA LEU A 79 10.89 -5.13 -0.21
C LEU A 79 10.04 -3.85 0.00
N VAL A 80 9.09 -3.85 0.94
CA VAL A 80 8.32 -2.63 1.29
C VAL A 80 9.22 -1.55 1.89
N ILE A 81 10.18 -1.91 2.74
CA ILE A 81 11.16 -0.95 3.29
C ILE A 81 12.04 -0.40 2.17
N LEU A 82 12.55 -1.24 1.27
CA LEU A 82 13.34 -0.78 0.14
C LEU A 82 12.54 0.12 -0.81
N ALA A 83 11.26 -0.18 -1.03
CA ALA A 83 10.36 0.68 -1.80
C ALA A 83 10.21 2.06 -1.13
N ALA A 84 9.99 2.10 0.19
CA ALA A 84 9.90 3.36 0.93
C ALA A 84 11.20 4.16 0.91
N ILE A 85 12.36 3.49 0.96
CA ILE A 85 13.68 4.13 0.82
C ILE A 85 13.84 4.72 -0.58
N ALA A 86 13.50 3.98 -1.63
CA ALA A 86 13.58 4.46 -3.01
C ALA A 86 12.66 5.68 -3.24
N GLU A 87 11.42 5.62 -2.75
CA GLU A 87 10.46 6.73 -2.82
C GLU A 87 10.97 7.96 -2.05
N GLY A 88 11.49 7.76 -0.84
CA GLY A 88 12.08 8.83 -0.04
C GLY A 88 13.33 9.44 -0.68
N ALA A 89 14.18 8.62 -1.30
CA ALA A 89 15.36 9.10 -2.03
C ALA A 89 14.98 9.93 -3.26
N GLY A 90 13.93 9.54 -4.01
CA GLY A 90 13.38 10.35 -5.10
C GLY A 90 12.93 11.72 -4.61
N ALA A 91 12.17 11.76 -3.51
CA ALA A 91 11.74 13.03 -2.90
C ALA A 91 12.92 13.91 -2.43
N LEU A 92 14.02 13.31 -1.94
CA LEU A 92 15.22 14.05 -1.56
C LEU A 92 15.94 14.69 -2.76
N LEU A 93 16.00 14.02 -3.91
CA LEU A 93 16.64 14.60 -5.11
C LEU A 93 15.98 15.92 -5.54
N ARG A 94 14.66 16.02 -5.38
CA ARG A 94 13.92 17.28 -5.62
C ARG A 94 14.32 18.43 -4.69
N ILE A 95 14.75 18.14 -3.47
CA ILE A 95 15.22 19.17 -2.53
C ILE A 95 16.52 19.78 -3.03
N VAL A 96 17.40 18.94 -3.60
CA VAL A 96 18.73 19.33 -4.12
C VAL A 96 18.63 19.96 -5.52
N GLY A 97 17.45 19.94 -6.14
CA GLY A 97 17.20 20.51 -7.46
C GLY A 97 17.52 19.55 -8.62
N GLU A 98 17.77 18.27 -8.34
CA GLU A 98 17.89 17.21 -9.35
C GLU A 98 16.50 16.67 -9.67
N VAL A 99 15.71 17.41 -10.46
CA VAL A 99 14.42 16.95 -11.03
C VAL A 99 14.71 16.40 -12.43
N ASP A 100 15.36 15.24 -12.47
CA ASP A 100 15.82 14.61 -13.71
C ASP A 100 15.36 13.15 -13.78
N SER A 101 15.77 12.45 -14.84
CA SER A 101 15.51 11.02 -15.04
C SER A 101 15.74 10.16 -13.79
N ARG A 102 16.77 10.47 -12.98
CA ARG A 102 17.07 9.74 -11.73
C ARG A 102 15.91 9.70 -10.74
N GLU A 103 15.17 10.79 -10.62
CA GLU A 103 14.01 10.88 -9.73
C GLU A 103 12.91 9.91 -10.19
N LEU A 104 12.57 9.93 -11.48
CA LEU A 104 11.59 9.04 -12.08
C LEU A 104 12.02 7.57 -11.97
N TRP A 105 13.32 7.29 -12.09
CA TRP A 105 13.87 5.95 -11.86
C TRP A 105 13.70 5.48 -10.42
N LEU A 106 13.91 6.35 -9.42
CA LEU A 106 13.74 6.01 -8.01
C LEU A 106 12.25 5.79 -7.66
N HIS A 107 11.37 6.67 -8.12
CA HIS A 107 9.92 6.51 -7.96
C HIS A 107 9.43 5.23 -8.65
N GLY A 108 9.79 5.04 -9.93
CA GLY A 108 9.42 3.82 -10.66
C GLY A 108 9.94 2.54 -10.00
N SER A 109 11.18 2.57 -9.48
CA SER A 109 11.75 1.45 -8.72
C SER A 109 10.98 1.18 -7.42
N ALA A 110 10.52 2.22 -6.72
CA ALA A 110 9.70 2.07 -5.53
C ALA A 110 8.39 1.32 -5.84
N TYR A 111 7.70 1.68 -6.93
CA TYR A 111 6.49 0.98 -7.37
C TYR A 111 6.77 -0.46 -7.77
N ILE A 112 7.85 -0.72 -8.52
CA ILE A 112 8.26 -2.09 -8.88
C ILE A 112 8.53 -2.92 -7.62
N LEU A 113 9.30 -2.40 -6.67
CA LEU A 113 9.61 -3.08 -5.41
C LEU A 113 8.33 -3.34 -4.59
N GLY A 114 7.40 -2.40 -4.55
CA GLY A 114 6.08 -2.58 -3.94
C GLY A 114 5.27 -3.69 -4.62
N GLY A 115 5.33 -3.78 -5.94
CA GLY A 115 4.69 -4.85 -6.71
C GLY A 115 5.31 -6.23 -6.42
N VAL A 116 6.65 -6.32 -6.42
CA VAL A 116 7.35 -7.57 -6.05
C VAL A 116 7.06 -7.94 -4.59
N ALA A 117 6.92 -6.96 -3.69
CA ALA A 117 6.52 -7.21 -2.31
C ALA A 117 5.13 -7.84 -2.24
N ALA A 118 4.14 -7.30 -2.95
CA ALA A 118 2.79 -7.87 -3.02
C ALA A 118 2.81 -9.31 -3.57
N GLY A 119 3.63 -9.59 -4.59
CA GLY A 119 3.86 -10.94 -5.09
C GLY A 119 4.48 -11.86 -4.04
N ALA A 120 5.45 -11.38 -3.27
CA ALA A 120 6.05 -12.13 -2.17
C ALA A 120 5.04 -12.44 -1.05
N VAL A 121 4.10 -11.51 -0.77
CA VAL A 121 2.97 -11.78 0.15
C VAL A 121 2.06 -12.89 -0.40
N ALA A 122 1.80 -12.90 -1.71
CA ALA A 122 0.99 -13.95 -2.34
C ALA A 122 1.63 -15.33 -2.20
N VAL A 123 2.93 -15.44 -2.47
CA VAL A 123 3.71 -16.68 -2.29
C VAL A 123 3.76 -17.09 -0.82
N HIS A 124 3.92 -16.12 0.10
CA HIS A 124 3.89 -16.41 1.53
C HIS A 124 2.55 -17.00 1.96
N LYS A 125 1.43 -16.41 1.49
CA LYS A 125 0.08 -16.93 1.73
C LYS A 125 -0.07 -18.35 1.21
N GLU A 126 0.38 -18.64 -0.01
CA GLU A 126 0.30 -19.98 -0.60
C GLU A 126 1.05 -21.01 0.26
N ARG A 127 2.24 -20.66 0.76
CA ARG A 127 3.00 -21.53 1.68
C ARG A 127 2.27 -21.76 3.01
N GLN A 128 1.63 -20.74 3.57
CA GLN A 128 0.82 -20.90 4.79
C GLN A 128 -0.37 -21.81 4.56
N MET A 129 -1.05 -21.67 3.42
CA MET A 129 -2.18 -22.54 3.04
C MET A 129 -1.72 -23.99 2.83
N LYS A 130 -0.60 -24.20 2.14
CA LYS A 130 -0.04 -25.53 1.94
C LYS A 130 0.33 -26.20 3.27
N ALA A 131 1.07 -25.51 4.13
CA ALA A 131 1.44 -26.04 5.45
C ALA A 131 0.20 -26.41 6.29
N MET A 132 -0.85 -25.58 6.22
CA MET A 132 -2.12 -25.87 6.90
C MET A 132 -2.81 -27.13 6.35
N LEU A 133 -2.79 -27.35 5.03
CA LEU A 133 -3.34 -28.56 4.40
C LEU A 133 -2.52 -29.80 4.76
N ASP A 134 -1.20 -29.68 4.79
CA ASP A 134 -0.28 -30.76 5.18
C ASP A 134 -0.49 -31.16 6.65
N ASP A 135 -0.63 -30.17 7.55
CA ASP A 135 -0.95 -30.39 8.98
C ASP A 135 -2.32 -31.09 9.16
N TYR A 136 -3.31 -30.72 8.35
CA TYR A 136 -4.63 -31.37 8.35
C TYR A 136 -4.55 -32.82 7.88
N ALA A 137 -3.80 -33.09 6.81
CA ALA A 137 -3.59 -34.45 6.31
C ALA A 137 -2.83 -35.33 7.32
N ALA A 138 -1.95 -34.74 8.13
CA ALA A 138 -1.21 -35.42 9.19
C ALA A 138 -2.02 -35.65 10.48
N GLY A 139 -3.29 -35.23 10.53
CA GLY A 139 -4.15 -35.39 11.72
C GLY A 139 -3.77 -34.48 12.89
N ALA A 140 -2.99 -33.42 12.65
CA ALA A 140 -2.66 -32.44 13.67
C ALA A 140 -3.92 -31.62 14.07
N PRO A 141 -4.04 -31.20 15.34
CA PRO A 141 -5.13 -30.32 15.75
C PRO A 141 -5.08 -29.02 14.94
N TRP A 142 -6.23 -28.61 14.42
CA TRP A 142 -6.38 -27.48 13.51
C TRP A 142 -5.86 -26.18 14.16
N GLN A 143 -4.68 -25.72 13.76
CA GLN A 143 -4.15 -24.41 14.15
C GLN A 143 -4.25 -23.47 12.95
N THR A 144 -5.09 -22.44 13.04
CA THR A 144 -5.20 -21.39 12.02
C THR A 144 -3.92 -20.55 11.97
N ARG A 145 -2.99 -20.93 11.07
CA ARG A 145 -1.73 -20.21 10.84
C ARG A 145 -1.77 -19.22 9.68
N VAL A 146 -2.89 -19.11 8.97
CA VAL A 146 -3.01 -18.20 7.81
C VAL A 146 -3.23 -16.77 8.30
N THR A 147 -2.22 -15.92 8.13
CA THR A 147 -2.24 -14.53 8.59
C THR A 147 -2.57 -13.54 7.48
N VAL A 148 -2.43 -13.95 6.21
CA VAL A 148 -2.73 -13.14 5.03
C VAL A 148 -4.15 -13.39 4.53
N HIS A 149 -4.98 -12.36 4.66
CA HIS A 149 -6.41 -12.45 4.35
C HIS A 149 -6.74 -12.08 2.91
N ALA A 150 -5.89 -11.24 2.28
CA ALA A 150 -5.94 -10.90 0.86
C ALA A 150 -6.03 -12.14 -0.04
N SER A 151 -6.96 -12.18 -0.98
CA SER A 151 -7.03 -13.28 -1.95
C SER A 151 -5.75 -13.30 -2.79
N PHE A 152 -5.32 -14.48 -3.23
CA PHE A 152 -4.11 -14.61 -4.05
C PHE A 152 -4.24 -13.77 -5.33
N LEU A 153 -5.40 -13.83 -5.98
CA LEU A 153 -5.69 -13.05 -7.17
C LEU A 153 -5.57 -11.55 -6.91
N ALA A 154 -6.17 -11.03 -5.82
CA ALA A 154 -6.05 -9.61 -5.48
C ALA A 154 -4.60 -9.18 -5.29
N LEU A 155 -3.78 -10.00 -4.60
CA LEU A 155 -2.36 -9.72 -4.38
C LEU A 155 -1.57 -9.70 -5.69
N ILE A 156 -1.79 -10.67 -6.58
CA ILE A 156 -1.13 -10.72 -7.89
C ILE A 156 -1.60 -9.57 -8.78
N THR A 157 -2.88 -9.23 -8.77
CA THR A 157 -3.41 -8.09 -9.53
C THR A 157 -2.77 -6.77 -9.08
N VAL A 158 -2.65 -6.55 -7.76
CA VAL A 158 -1.91 -5.39 -7.21
C VAL A 158 -0.44 -5.46 -7.58
N ALA A 159 0.21 -6.63 -7.48
CA ALA A 159 1.61 -6.82 -7.82
C ALA A 159 1.90 -6.43 -9.28
N CYS A 160 1.15 -6.98 -10.23
CA CYS A 160 1.26 -6.66 -11.64
C CYS A 160 0.97 -5.18 -11.90
N GLY A 161 -0.06 -4.63 -11.25
CA GLY A 161 -0.42 -3.23 -11.40
C GLY A 161 0.70 -2.27 -10.98
N MET A 162 1.29 -2.50 -9.81
CA MET A 162 2.41 -1.71 -9.29
C MET A 162 3.67 -1.85 -10.16
N VAL A 163 3.98 -3.05 -10.66
CA VAL A 163 5.11 -3.26 -11.57
C VAL A 163 4.91 -2.52 -12.89
N LEU A 164 3.74 -2.63 -13.52
CA LEU A 164 3.43 -1.91 -14.76
C LEU A 164 3.48 -0.40 -14.56
N TYR A 165 2.98 0.09 -13.42
CA TYR A 165 3.04 1.51 -13.07
C TYR A 165 4.49 1.99 -12.97
N GLY A 166 5.34 1.26 -12.25
CA GLY A 166 6.75 1.61 -12.09
C GLY A 166 7.56 1.51 -13.38
N ILE A 167 7.30 0.51 -14.24
CA ILE A 167 7.91 0.42 -15.57
C ILE A 167 7.49 1.61 -16.43
N GLY A 168 6.20 1.96 -16.44
CA GLY A 168 5.73 3.11 -17.19
C GLY A 168 6.37 4.42 -16.71
N LEU A 169 6.56 4.57 -15.40
CA LEU A 169 7.27 5.71 -14.82
C LEU A 169 8.71 5.86 -15.32
N ILE A 170 9.46 4.76 -15.30
CA ILE A 170 10.83 4.72 -15.85
C ILE A 170 10.78 5.01 -17.36
N GLY A 171 9.80 4.43 -18.06
CA GLY A 171 9.57 4.61 -19.48
C GLY A 171 9.31 6.05 -19.91
N LEU A 172 8.88 6.95 -19.02
CA LEU A 172 8.80 8.39 -19.32
C LEU A 172 10.16 8.99 -19.68
N THR A 173 11.26 8.35 -19.27
CA THR A 173 12.64 8.80 -19.54
C THR A 173 13.30 8.13 -20.74
N THR A 174 12.79 6.98 -21.19
CA THR A 174 13.45 6.14 -22.21
C THR A 174 12.56 5.78 -23.40
N ASP A 175 11.25 5.73 -23.20
CA ASP A 175 10.27 5.27 -24.19
C ASP A 175 9.42 6.45 -24.71
N GLY A 176 8.58 6.18 -25.71
CA GLY A 176 7.58 7.15 -26.14
C GLY A 176 6.59 7.44 -25.01
N ILE A 177 6.41 8.73 -24.66
CA ILE A 177 5.56 9.23 -23.56
C ILE A 177 4.19 8.54 -23.53
N ARG A 178 3.55 8.31 -24.69
CA ARG A 178 2.25 7.63 -24.76
C ARG A 178 2.29 6.17 -24.26
N ALA A 179 3.32 5.40 -24.61
CA ALA A 179 3.42 4.01 -24.18
C ALA A 179 3.63 3.94 -22.65
N ALA A 180 4.48 4.81 -22.11
CA ALA A 180 4.70 4.98 -20.68
C ALA A 180 3.40 5.32 -19.93
N LEU A 181 2.63 6.31 -20.41
CA LEU A 181 1.34 6.69 -19.82
C LEU A 181 0.29 5.57 -19.89
N ILE A 182 0.27 4.78 -20.97
CA ILE A 182 -0.62 3.60 -21.08
C ILE A 182 -0.26 2.57 -20.01
N LEU A 183 1.03 2.24 -19.85
CA LEU A 183 1.50 1.30 -18.83
C LEU A 183 1.15 1.77 -17.42
N MET A 184 1.36 3.07 -17.13
CA MET A 184 0.95 3.68 -15.86
C MET A 184 -0.55 3.59 -15.64
N THR A 185 -1.36 3.89 -16.65
CA THR A 185 -2.82 3.85 -16.55
C THR A 185 -3.32 2.44 -16.28
N ILE A 186 -2.88 1.45 -17.08
CA ILE A 186 -3.24 0.05 -16.87
C ILE A 186 -2.76 -0.43 -15.50
N GLY A 187 -1.54 -0.06 -15.11
CA GLY A 187 -0.96 -0.40 -13.81
C GLY A 187 -1.82 0.09 -12.65
N ALA A 188 -2.16 1.39 -12.64
CA ALA A 188 -2.96 1.98 -11.56
C ALA A 188 -4.39 1.43 -11.50
N LEU A 189 -5.01 1.15 -12.66
CA LEU A 189 -6.33 0.51 -12.73
C LEU A 189 -6.30 -0.92 -12.17
N LEU A 190 -5.25 -1.69 -12.45
CA LEU A 190 -5.08 -3.02 -11.85
C LEU A 190 -4.94 -2.94 -10.33
N VAL A 191 -4.17 -1.98 -9.81
CA VAL A 191 -4.11 -1.76 -8.34
C VAL A 191 -5.51 -1.48 -7.77
N ALA A 192 -6.29 -0.61 -8.42
CA ALA A 192 -7.67 -0.33 -8.03
C ALA A 192 -8.55 -1.58 -8.03
N ILE A 193 -8.54 -2.36 -9.12
CA ILE A 193 -9.30 -3.59 -9.24
C ILE A 193 -8.89 -4.60 -8.16
N GLY A 194 -7.58 -4.76 -7.92
CA GLY A 194 -7.06 -5.67 -6.90
C GLY A 194 -7.56 -5.30 -5.50
N VAL A 195 -7.49 -4.02 -5.13
CA VAL A 195 -7.99 -3.53 -3.83
C VAL A 195 -9.52 -3.68 -3.73
N ILE A 196 -10.27 -3.30 -4.77
CA ILE A 196 -11.73 -3.37 -4.81
C ILE A 196 -12.22 -4.83 -4.73
N SER A 197 -11.55 -5.75 -5.44
CA SER A 197 -11.87 -7.18 -5.39
C SER A 197 -11.69 -7.81 -3.99
N HIS A 198 -11.00 -7.10 -3.09
CA HIS A 198 -10.78 -7.54 -1.71
C HIS A 198 -11.70 -6.88 -0.67
N ILE A 199 -12.64 -6.01 -1.09
CA ILE A 199 -13.53 -5.24 -0.20
C ILE A 199 -14.32 -6.14 0.76
N GLU A 200 -14.90 -7.23 0.25
CA GLU A 200 -15.77 -8.13 1.05
C GLU A 200 -15.06 -8.67 2.29
N HIS A 201 -13.74 -8.85 2.20
CA HIS A 201 -12.92 -9.30 3.32
C HIS A 201 -12.41 -8.16 4.21
N LEU A 202 -12.24 -6.95 3.65
CA LEU A 202 -11.77 -5.78 4.39
C LEU A 202 -12.87 -5.15 5.25
N VAL A 203 -14.12 -5.13 4.76
CA VAL A 203 -15.24 -4.44 5.43
C VAL A 203 -15.52 -4.98 6.84
N PRO A 204 -15.64 -6.30 7.08
CA PRO A 204 -15.88 -6.82 8.43
C PRO A 204 -14.77 -6.42 9.41
N ARG A 205 -13.52 -6.35 8.93
CA ARG A 205 -12.33 -6.16 9.77
C ARG A 205 -12.04 -4.71 10.08
N LEU A 206 -12.08 -3.85 9.06
CA LEU A 206 -11.71 -2.45 9.17
C LEU A 206 -12.92 -1.52 9.30
N GLY A 207 -14.10 -1.97 8.86
CA GLY A 207 -15.32 -1.17 8.79
C GLY A 207 -15.46 -0.46 7.44
N VAL A 208 -16.72 -0.20 7.06
CA VAL A 208 -17.08 0.40 5.76
C VAL A 208 -16.38 1.74 5.52
N VAL A 209 -16.25 2.58 6.55
CA VAL A 209 -15.66 3.92 6.41
C VAL A 209 -14.17 3.86 6.06
N VAL A 210 -13.40 2.98 6.73
CA VAL A 210 -11.98 2.79 6.43
C VAL A 210 -11.81 2.28 5.01
N VAL A 211 -12.62 1.29 4.62
CA VAL A 211 -12.55 0.70 3.28
C VAL A 211 -12.94 1.72 2.21
N GLY A 212 -13.96 2.55 2.46
CA GLY A 212 -14.34 3.65 1.57
C GLY A 212 -13.22 4.65 1.34
N ALA A 213 -12.52 5.06 2.40
CA ALA A 213 -11.36 5.96 2.29
C ALA A 213 -10.21 5.33 1.48
N VAL A 214 -9.93 4.04 1.69
CA VAL A 214 -8.90 3.31 0.92
C VAL A 214 -9.27 3.19 -0.56
N ILE A 215 -10.53 2.85 -0.87
CA ILE A 215 -10.99 2.78 -2.28
C ILE A 215 -10.84 4.15 -2.92
N LEU A 216 -11.30 5.21 -2.27
CA LEU A 216 -11.18 6.56 -2.81
C LEU A 216 -9.72 6.95 -3.03
N ALA A 217 -8.82 6.62 -2.09
CA ALA A 217 -7.40 6.88 -2.24
C ALA A 217 -6.82 6.20 -3.50
N VAL A 218 -7.20 4.95 -3.74
CA VAL A 218 -6.69 4.18 -4.89
C VAL A 218 -7.33 4.65 -6.20
N LEU A 219 -8.60 5.07 -6.20
CA LEU A 219 -9.25 5.66 -7.38
C LEU A 219 -8.62 7.02 -7.76
N VAL A 220 -8.32 7.87 -6.77
CA VAL A 220 -7.59 9.14 -7.00
C VAL A 220 -6.20 8.88 -7.55
N PHE A 221 -5.52 7.85 -7.06
CA PHE A 221 -4.24 7.41 -7.61
C PHE A 221 -4.38 6.92 -9.06
N ALA A 222 -5.43 6.17 -9.39
CA ALA A 222 -5.69 5.69 -10.75
C ALA A 222 -6.12 6.80 -11.72
N ALA A 223 -6.78 7.86 -11.23
CA ALA A 223 -7.12 9.04 -12.02
C ALA A 223 -5.89 9.82 -12.49
N ASN A 224 -4.74 9.61 -11.82
CA ASN A 224 -3.53 10.37 -12.05
C ASN A 224 -3.03 10.29 -13.52
N PRO A 225 -2.64 9.12 -14.06
CA PRO A 225 -2.17 9.02 -15.44
C PRO A 225 -3.28 9.19 -16.50
N LEU A 226 -4.57 9.10 -16.11
CA LEU A 226 -5.70 9.22 -17.05
C LEU A 226 -5.81 10.62 -17.64
N ARG A 227 -5.57 11.68 -16.85
CA ARG A 227 -5.60 13.07 -17.36
C ARG A 227 -4.60 13.23 -18.50
N ASP A 228 -3.36 12.83 -18.26
CA ASP A 228 -2.25 13.08 -19.18
C ASP A 228 -2.38 12.22 -20.44
N LEU A 229 -2.92 11.00 -20.32
CA LEU A 229 -3.21 10.11 -21.45
C LEU A 229 -4.23 10.71 -22.43
N PHE A 230 -5.24 11.43 -21.94
CA PHE A 230 -6.30 12.02 -22.77
C PHE A 230 -6.06 13.50 -23.10
N SER A 231 -5.03 14.13 -22.53
CA SER A 231 -4.67 15.50 -22.85
C SER A 231 -3.99 15.59 -24.22
N SER A 232 -4.41 16.56 -25.05
CA SER A 232 -3.78 16.83 -26.36
C SER A 232 -2.43 17.54 -26.24
N THR A 233 -2.16 18.11 -25.06
CA THR A 233 -0.96 18.84 -24.67
C THR A 233 -0.42 18.22 -23.39
N ALA A 234 0.07 16.98 -23.46
CA ALA A 234 0.76 16.34 -22.33
C ALA A 234 2.04 17.14 -22.02
N ASP A 235 1.89 18.25 -21.31
CA ASP A 235 2.99 19.04 -20.81
C ASP A 235 3.38 18.41 -19.47
N LEU A 236 4.41 17.58 -19.52
CA LEU A 236 4.97 16.92 -18.34
C LEU A 236 5.48 17.93 -17.30
N ASN A 237 5.61 19.21 -17.67
CA ASN A 237 5.94 20.30 -16.74
C ASN A 237 4.74 20.79 -15.93
N ASP A 238 3.51 20.41 -16.27
CA ASP A 238 2.29 20.69 -15.49
C ASP A 238 2.18 19.68 -14.33
N HIS A 239 3.23 19.70 -13.48
CA HIS A 239 3.39 18.94 -12.24
C HIS A 239 2.26 19.05 -11.18
N PRO A 240 1.34 20.04 -11.14
CA PRO A 240 0.39 20.15 -10.02
C PRO A 240 -0.56 18.97 -9.86
N TRP A 241 -0.94 18.30 -10.95
CA TRP A 241 -1.94 17.23 -10.90
C TRP A 241 -1.41 15.95 -10.26
N TRP A 242 -0.18 15.59 -10.61
CA TRP A 242 0.49 14.39 -10.10
C TRP A 242 0.68 14.47 -8.58
N GLU A 243 1.15 15.62 -8.12
CA GLU A 243 1.33 15.94 -6.70
C GLU A 243 -0.01 16.02 -5.95
N LEU A 244 -1.05 16.58 -6.58
CA LEU A 244 -2.40 16.64 -6.02
C LEU A 244 -2.98 15.23 -5.78
N CYS A 245 -2.93 14.36 -6.79
CA CYS A 245 -3.42 12.98 -6.68
C CYS A 245 -2.69 12.22 -5.58
N LEU A 246 -1.35 12.23 -5.58
CA LEU A 246 -0.55 11.57 -4.55
C LEU A 246 -0.82 12.15 -3.15
N GLY A 247 -0.95 13.47 -3.05
CA GLY A 247 -1.25 14.17 -1.80
C GLY A 247 -2.60 13.76 -1.21
N ILE A 248 -3.67 13.81 -2.01
CA ILE A 248 -5.01 13.39 -1.59
C ILE A 248 -5.04 11.90 -1.22
N SER A 249 -4.43 11.03 -2.04
CA SER A 249 -4.35 9.60 -1.74
C SER A 249 -3.66 9.33 -0.40
N ALA A 250 -2.57 10.04 -0.10
CA ALA A 250 -1.86 9.92 1.18
C ALA A 250 -2.69 10.42 2.37
N LEU A 251 -3.40 11.56 2.22
CA LEU A 251 -4.30 12.08 3.27
C LEU A 251 -5.45 11.11 3.56
N LEU A 252 -6.04 10.50 2.54
CA LEU A 252 -7.07 9.47 2.69
C LEU A 252 -6.50 8.21 3.36
N GLY A 253 -5.27 7.82 3.04
CA GLY A 253 -4.55 6.75 3.73
C GLY A 253 -4.33 7.08 5.22
N SER A 254 -3.95 8.32 5.54
CA SER A 254 -3.82 8.78 6.92
C SER A 254 -5.15 8.69 7.69
N LEU A 255 -6.24 9.18 7.08
CA LEU A 255 -7.58 9.11 7.65
C LEU A 255 -7.99 7.65 7.91
N ALA A 256 -7.72 6.74 6.97
CA ALA A 256 -7.96 5.31 7.13
C ALA A 256 -7.20 4.74 8.34
N CYS A 257 -5.93 5.12 8.54
CA CYS A 257 -5.14 4.72 9.71
C CYS A 257 -5.71 5.26 11.03
N ILE A 258 -6.17 6.53 11.05
CA ILE A 258 -6.77 7.14 12.25
C ILE A 258 -8.06 6.42 12.64
N ILE A 259 -8.94 6.16 11.68
CA ILE A 259 -10.21 5.46 11.94
C ILE A 259 -9.93 4.02 12.39
N ALA A 260 -8.97 3.33 11.78
CA ALA A 260 -8.56 1.99 12.23
C ALA A 260 -7.98 1.99 13.65
N LEU A 261 -7.21 3.03 14.01
CA LEU A 261 -6.69 3.22 15.37
C LEU A 261 -7.82 3.45 16.39
N GLN A 262 -8.82 4.27 16.05
CA GLN A 262 -9.99 4.50 16.89
C GLN A 262 -10.77 3.20 17.12
N LYS A 263 -11.06 2.44 16.04
CA LYS A 263 -11.71 1.13 16.13
C LYS A 263 -10.94 0.17 17.03
N LYS A 264 -9.61 0.09 16.86
CA LYS A 264 -8.77 -0.75 17.70
C LYS A 264 -8.87 -0.38 19.18
N ARG A 265 -8.78 0.91 19.51
CA ARG A 265 -8.91 1.38 20.90
C ARG A 265 -10.26 1.07 21.51
N SER A 266 -11.35 1.22 20.75
CA SER A 266 -12.68 0.85 21.24
C SER A 266 -12.81 -0.65 21.51
N SER A 267 -12.20 -1.50 20.67
CA SER A 267 -12.20 -2.95 20.86
C SER A 267 -11.31 -3.42 22.01
N ASP A 268 -10.22 -2.70 22.32
CA ASP A 268 -9.32 -3.02 23.44
C ASP A 268 -9.93 -2.62 24.81
N LEU A 269 -10.96 -1.76 24.82
CA LEU A 269 -11.64 -1.25 26.01
C LEU A 269 -12.97 -1.95 26.32
N ALA A 270 -13.50 -2.73 25.38
CA ALA A 270 -14.76 -3.47 25.49
C ALA A 270 -14.52 -4.90 25.96
#